data_AF-A0A9D9L1M9-F1
#
_entry.id   AF-A0A9D9L1M9-F1
#
_cell.length_a   1.000
_cell.length_b   1.000
_cell.length_c   1.000
_cell.angle_alpha   90.00
_cell.angle_beta   90.00
_cell.angle_gamma   90.00
#
_symmetry.space_group_name_H-M   'P 1'
#
loop_
_entity.id
_entity.type
_entity.pdbx_description
1 polymer ?
#
loop_
_entity_poly.entity_id
_entity_poly.type
_entity_poly.pdbx_seq_one_letter_code
_entity_poly.pdbx_strand_id
1 'polypeptide(L)'
;MKSSLKQLYYKLNSLVIFRDIMNCRTMQSLSALLKCVSHEDTPTEDSILAYADFVSDLYRHHNDLGTYVLTLVFEDENICMIKKGKNEEISEKMYSCLENELSALEEISQITSEEIKKAIDYDGFLPDWDNTPYDFKAEYSTRIDNVDKYGYGTYAKYYMFILKDGNIVPVKHPDEVKLSQLIGYETQRKMIIDNTLALLRGKPASNVLLTGDAGTGKSSSVKAIANEYRNEGLRIIEIRKDQLRDIPAVIDNLSTNPLKFILFIDDLCFESDDDNFGALKAILEGSVSARTQNIAIYATSNRRHLVKENFSDRDGDDMHRNDTVQQLISLSERFGLKISFSKPLKDEYLKIVAGLAEQNGLSIPEEKLFAEAEQFALAKSGRSARAAKQFIDKMIAENT
;
A
#
# COMPACT_ATOMS: atom_id res chain seq x y z
N MET A 1 -44.26 2.74 5.51
CA MET A 1 -42.95 3.40 5.56
C MET A 1 -42.21 3.09 6.86
N LYS A 2 -42.66 3.58 8.05
CA LYS A 2 -41.98 3.34 9.35
C LYS A 2 -41.75 1.86 9.70
N SER A 3 -42.71 0.97 9.39
CA SER A 3 -42.53 -0.48 9.58
C SER A 3 -41.41 -1.10 8.73
N SER A 4 -41.12 -0.55 7.54
CA SER A 4 -40.04 -1.01 6.68
C SER A 4 -38.69 -0.49 7.20
N LEU A 5 -38.61 0.80 7.59
CA LEU A 5 -37.41 1.38 8.22
C LEU A 5 -37.03 0.66 9.54
N LYS A 6 -38.03 0.21 10.30
CA LYS A 6 -37.81 -0.61 11.51
C LYS A 6 -37.17 -1.96 11.19
N GLN A 7 -37.57 -2.60 10.09
CA GLN A 7 -36.95 -3.85 9.64
C GLN A 7 -35.50 -3.63 9.22
N LEU A 8 -35.19 -2.53 8.53
CA LEU A 8 -33.83 -2.17 8.14
C LEU A 8 -32.94 -1.90 9.35
N TYR A 9 -33.47 -1.20 10.36
CA TYR A 9 -32.79 -1.04 11.65
C TYR A 9 -32.43 -2.39 12.28
N TYR A 10 -33.37 -3.34 12.32
CA TYR A 10 -33.11 -4.66 12.88
C TYR A 10 -32.10 -5.46 12.06
N LYS A 11 -32.22 -5.46 10.74
CA LYS A 11 -31.27 -6.10 9.82
C LYS A 11 -29.84 -5.61 10.08
N LEU A 12 -29.65 -4.28 10.09
CA LEU A 12 -28.34 -3.65 10.32
C LEU A 12 -27.72 -4.05 11.68
N ASN A 13 -28.52 -4.08 12.74
CA ASN A 13 -28.01 -4.40 14.08
C ASN A 13 -27.84 -5.92 14.33
N SER A 14 -28.34 -6.75 13.42
CA SER A 14 -28.28 -8.22 13.48
C SER A 14 -27.13 -8.84 12.67
N LEU A 15 -26.32 -8.02 11.98
CA LEU A 15 -25.16 -8.49 11.21
C LEU A 15 -24.17 -9.25 12.11
N VAL A 16 -23.63 -10.35 11.58
CA VAL A 16 -22.66 -11.24 12.23
C VAL A 16 -21.36 -11.30 11.43
N ILE A 17 -21.43 -11.55 10.12
CA ILE A 17 -20.25 -11.64 9.26
C ILE A 17 -19.64 -10.26 9.05
N PHE A 18 -20.46 -9.26 8.73
CA PHE A 18 -20.04 -7.87 8.57
C PHE A 18 -20.21 -7.07 9.86
N ARG A 19 -20.01 -7.72 11.03
CA ARG A 19 -20.24 -7.05 12.32
C ARG A 19 -19.36 -5.82 12.50
N ASP A 20 -18.12 -5.87 12.01
CA ASP A 20 -17.12 -4.84 12.24
C ASP A 20 -17.39 -3.55 11.46
N ILE A 21 -18.25 -3.56 10.43
CA ILE A 21 -18.70 -2.33 9.77
C ILE A 21 -19.42 -1.39 10.76
N MET A 22 -20.00 -1.94 11.83
CA MET A 22 -20.65 -1.16 12.89
C MET A 22 -19.67 -0.43 13.80
N ASN A 23 -18.36 -0.66 13.67
CA ASN A 23 -17.33 0.11 14.39
C ASN A 23 -17.11 1.49 13.75
N CYS A 24 -17.56 1.70 12.51
CA CYS A 24 -17.43 2.99 11.85
C CYS A 24 -18.56 3.95 12.26
N ARG A 25 -18.21 5.22 12.41
CA ARG A 25 -19.12 6.27 12.89
C ARG A 25 -20.34 6.46 11.98
N THR A 26 -20.16 6.41 10.67
CA THR A 26 -21.25 6.62 9.69
C THR A 26 -22.31 5.52 9.76
N MET A 27 -21.93 4.25 9.96
CA MET A 27 -22.92 3.17 10.13
C MET A 27 -23.62 3.23 11.49
N GLN A 28 -22.93 3.73 12.53
CA GLN A 28 -23.54 4.00 13.84
C GLN A 28 -24.57 5.13 13.75
N SER A 29 -24.25 6.24 13.07
CA SER A 29 -25.19 7.33 12.87
C SER A 29 -26.35 6.94 11.95
N LEU A 30 -26.13 6.11 10.92
CA LEU A 30 -27.21 5.51 10.13
C LEU A 30 -28.14 4.64 10.99
N SER A 31 -27.58 3.78 11.84
CA SER A 31 -28.37 2.95 12.77
C SER A 31 -29.18 3.81 13.74
N ALA A 32 -28.60 4.89 14.27
CA ALA A 32 -29.29 5.85 15.12
C ALA A 32 -30.42 6.58 14.38
N LEU A 33 -30.19 7.01 13.15
CA LEU A 33 -31.20 7.61 12.28
C LEU A 33 -32.38 6.66 12.05
N LEU A 34 -32.11 5.43 11.59
CA LEU A 34 -33.14 4.41 11.36
C LEU A 34 -33.93 4.10 12.64
N LYS A 35 -33.28 4.10 13.81
CA LYS A 35 -33.95 3.95 15.11
C LYS A 35 -34.90 5.12 15.37
N CYS A 36 -34.45 6.36 15.18
CA CYS A 36 -35.25 7.55 15.46
C CYS A 36 -36.51 7.60 14.57
N VAL A 37 -36.35 7.43 13.26
CA VAL A 37 -37.46 7.56 12.30
C VAL A 37 -38.41 6.36 12.28
N SER A 38 -38.03 5.24 12.91
CA SER A 38 -38.87 4.03 12.98
C SER A 38 -39.81 3.98 14.19
N HIS A 39 -39.62 4.83 15.20
CA HIS A 39 -40.48 4.89 16.38
C HIS A 39 -41.45 6.08 16.29
N GLU A 40 -42.71 5.87 16.67
CA GLU A 40 -43.75 6.90 16.56
C GLU A 40 -43.58 8.01 17.61
N ASP A 41 -43.04 7.68 18.78
CA ASP A 41 -42.88 8.59 19.91
C ASP A 41 -41.58 9.42 19.86
N THR A 42 -40.74 9.24 18.83
CA THR A 42 -39.49 10.00 18.73
C THR A 42 -39.78 11.47 18.44
N PRO A 43 -39.27 12.41 19.24
CA PRO A 43 -39.35 13.83 18.92
C PRO A 43 -38.78 14.16 17.54
N THR A 44 -39.42 15.10 16.83
CA THR A 44 -38.95 15.56 15.52
C THR A 44 -37.51 16.10 15.60
N GLU A 45 -37.17 16.83 16.67
CA GLU A 45 -35.82 17.38 16.89
C GLU A 45 -34.75 16.28 16.88
N ASP A 46 -34.99 15.17 17.60
CA ASP A 46 -34.05 14.04 17.65
C ASP A 46 -33.87 13.38 16.27
N SER A 47 -34.95 13.30 15.49
CA SER A 47 -34.89 12.75 14.12
C SER A 47 -34.11 13.67 13.17
N ILE A 48 -34.28 15.00 13.30
CA ILE A 48 -33.50 15.99 12.55
C ILE A 48 -32.02 15.92 12.91
N LEU A 49 -31.68 15.83 14.20
CA LEU A 49 -30.31 15.72 14.68
C LEU A 49 -29.65 14.44 14.16
N ALA A 50 -30.33 13.29 14.28
CA ALA A 50 -29.83 12.02 13.77
C ALA A 50 -29.64 12.04 12.24
N TYR A 51 -30.52 12.73 11.51
CA TYR A 51 -30.39 12.91 10.06
C TYR A 51 -29.15 13.74 9.73
N ALA A 52 -28.98 14.89 10.39
CA ALA A 52 -27.85 15.78 10.17
C ALA A 52 -26.51 15.11 10.51
N ASP A 53 -26.45 14.36 11.62
CA ASP A 53 -25.27 13.60 12.03
C ASP A 53 -24.91 12.54 10.99
N PHE A 54 -25.89 11.76 10.52
CA PHE A 54 -25.67 10.76 9.49
C PHE A 54 -25.17 11.38 8.19
N VAL A 55 -25.86 12.38 7.65
CA VAL A 55 -25.46 12.99 6.36
C VAL A 55 -24.12 13.69 6.48
N SER A 56 -23.84 14.35 7.61
CA SER A 56 -22.51 14.93 7.85
C SER A 56 -21.41 13.87 7.88
N ASP A 57 -21.68 12.69 8.46
CA ASP A 57 -20.71 11.60 8.52
C ASP A 57 -20.57 10.87 7.19
N LEU A 58 -21.64 10.77 6.40
CA LEU A 58 -21.59 10.26 5.04
C LEU A 58 -20.70 11.16 4.19
N TYR A 59 -21.01 12.47 4.11
CA TYR A 59 -20.30 13.47 3.29
C TYR A 59 -18.81 13.61 3.59
N ARG A 60 -18.34 13.23 4.77
CA ARG A 60 -16.90 13.17 5.09
C ARG A 60 -16.14 12.12 4.27
N HIS A 61 -16.86 11.13 3.76
CA HIS A 61 -16.30 10.00 3.03
C HIS A 61 -16.83 9.91 1.60
N HIS A 62 -18.14 10.09 1.43
CA HIS A 62 -18.84 9.96 0.15
C HIS A 62 -20.16 10.73 0.19
N ASN A 63 -20.74 11.11 -0.96
CA ASN A 63 -22.10 11.66 -1.01
C ASN A 63 -23.16 10.63 -1.41
N ASP A 64 -22.74 9.42 -1.79
CA ASP A 64 -23.58 8.28 -2.18
C ASP A 64 -23.53 7.16 -1.13
N LEU A 65 -24.69 6.74 -0.63
CA LEU A 65 -24.82 5.68 0.37
C LEU A 65 -24.54 4.28 -0.21
N GLY A 66 -24.99 4.04 -1.45
CA GLY A 66 -24.76 2.80 -2.20
C GLY A 66 -23.27 2.47 -2.29
N THR A 67 -22.51 3.42 -2.84
CA THR A 67 -21.06 3.29 -2.99
C THR A 67 -20.35 3.18 -1.65
N TYR A 68 -20.79 3.93 -0.64
CA TYR A 68 -20.19 3.90 0.70
C TYR A 68 -20.32 2.53 1.36
N VAL A 69 -21.53 1.95 1.40
CA VAL A 69 -21.76 0.65 2.04
C VAL A 69 -21.04 -0.46 1.26
N LEU A 70 -21.04 -0.42 -0.07
CA LEU A 70 -20.29 -1.39 -0.88
C LEU A 70 -18.78 -1.30 -0.60
N THR A 71 -18.24 -0.10 -0.45
CA THR A 71 -16.84 0.11 -0.09
C THR A 71 -16.52 -0.51 1.27
N LEU A 72 -17.39 -0.35 2.27
CA LEU A 72 -17.21 -1.01 3.57
C LEU A 72 -17.21 -2.53 3.43
N VAL A 73 -18.12 -3.11 2.65
CA VAL A 73 -18.18 -4.55 2.38
C VAL A 73 -16.90 -5.08 1.73
N PHE A 74 -16.28 -4.30 0.83
CA PHE A 74 -15.02 -4.66 0.18
C PHE A 74 -13.77 -4.49 1.03
N GLU A 75 -13.79 -3.57 1.99
CA GLU A 75 -12.68 -3.29 2.91
C GLU A 75 -12.74 -4.11 4.20
N ASP A 76 -13.86 -4.78 4.48
CA ASP A 76 -14.07 -5.52 5.72
C ASP A 76 -13.16 -6.75 5.84
N GLU A 77 -12.66 -7.01 7.05
CA GLU A 77 -11.88 -8.21 7.37
C GLU A 77 -12.81 -9.33 7.88
N ASN A 78 -13.78 -9.73 7.07
CA ASN A 78 -14.72 -10.76 7.49
C ASN A 78 -14.13 -12.17 7.38
N ILE A 79 -14.69 -13.07 8.20
CA ILE A 79 -14.29 -14.47 8.29
C ILE A 79 -14.39 -15.23 6.95
N CYS A 80 -15.35 -14.89 6.08
CA CYS A 80 -15.51 -15.55 4.78
C CYS A 80 -14.34 -15.22 3.84
N MET A 81 -13.92 -13.95 3.77
CA MET A 81 -12.74 -13.55 3.00
C MET A 81 -11.45 -14.17 3.56
N ILE A 82 -11.28 -14.19 4.88
CA ILE A 82 -10.11 -14.82 5.53
C ILE A 82 -10.04 -16.31 5.18
N LYS A 83 -11.15 -17.03 5.33
CA LYS A 83 -11.22 -18.47 5.01
C LYS A 83 -10.92 -18.74 3.55
N LYS A 84 -11.53 -17.98 2.63
CA LYS A 84 -11.22 -18.09 1.20
C LYS A 84 -9.74 -17.84 0.92
N GLY A 85 -9.16 -16.79 1.50
CA GLY A 85 -7.74 -16.47 1.34
C GLY A 85 -6.80 -17.57 1.83
N LYS A 86 -7.22 -18.33 2.85
CA LYS A 86 -6.51 -19.50 3.39
C LYS A 86 -6.83 -20.82 2.69
N ASN A 87 -7.69 -20.80 1.66
CA ASN A 87 -8.26 -22.01 1.04
C ASN A 87 -8.96 -22.94 2.04
N GLU A 88 -9.57 -22.38 3.07
CA GLU A 88 -10.40 -23.10 4.04
C GLU A 88 -11.85 -23.21 3.56
N GLU A 89 -12.51 -24.30 3.94
CA GLU A 89 -13.93 -24.49 3.64
C GLU A 89 -14.82 -23.51 4.45
N ILE A 90 -15.81 -22.95 3.77
CA ILE A 90 -16.86 -22.12 4.36
C ILE A 90 -18.10 -22.99 4.52
N SER A 91 -18.59 -23.15 5.75
CA SER A 91 -19.78 -23.98 6.01
C SER A 91 -21.02 -23.40 5.34
N GLU A 92 -21.98 -24.27 4.98
CA GLU A 92 -23.25 -23.85 4.36
C GLU A 92 -24.00 -22.81 5.21
N LYS A 93 -23.96 -22.92 6.54
CA LYS A 93 -24.58 -21.95 7.45
C LYS A 93 -23.93 -20.57 7.36
N MET A 94 -22.60 -20.52 7.24
CA MET A 94 -21.88 -19.24 7.06
C MET A 94 -22.19 -18.65 5.69
N TYR A 95 -22.23 -19.47 4.64
CA TYR A 95 -22.58 -19.00 3.30
C TYR A 95 -24.01 -18.45 3.25
N SER A 96 -24.97 -19.14 3.86
CA SER A 96 -26.36 -18.65 3.97
C SER A 96 -26.45 -17.35 4.78
N CYS A 97 -25.67 -17.22 5.86
CA CYS A 97 -25.58 -15.97 6.62
C CYS A 97 -25.02 -14.83 5.76
N LEU A 98 -23.95 -15.09 5.02
CA LEU A 98 -23.30 -14.11 4.12
C LEU A 98 -24.29 -13.59 3.09
N GLU A 99 -24.98 -14.49 2.39
CA GLU A 99 -25.98 -14.16 1.38
C GLU A 99 -27.12 -13.29 1.93
N ASN A 100 -27.59 -13.61 3.14
CA ASN A 100 -28.64 -12.84 3.80
C ASN A 100 -28.15 -11.45 4.24
N GLU A 101 -26.93 -11.36 4.77
CA GLU A 101 -26.34 -10.08 5.18
C GLU A 101 -26.03 -9.17 3.98
N LEU A 102 -25.54 -9.72 2.86
CA LEU A 102 -25.33 -8.97 1.62
C LEU A 102 -26.66 -8.41 1.09
N SER A 103 -27.73 -9.20 1.06
CA SER A 103 -29.07 -8.71 0.70
C SER A 103 -29.57 -7.61 1.65
N ALA A 104 -29.31 -7.74 2.95
CA ALA A 104 -29.69 -6.73 3.93
C ALA A 104 -28.93 -5.42 3.72
N LEU A 105 -27.62 -5.49 3.46
CA LEU A 105 -26.78 -4.32 3.21
C LEU A 105 -27.14 -3.62 1.90
N GLU A 106 -27.48 -4.39 0.86
CA GLU A 106 -27.99 -3.84 -0.40
C GLU A 106 -29.30 -3.07 -0.21
N GLU A 107 -30.25 -3.63 0.54
CA GLU A 107 -31.52 -2.97 0.84
C GLU A 107 -31.30 -1.69 1.67
N ILE A 108 -30.39 -1.73 2.64
CA ILE A 108 -30.01 -0.56 3.44
C ILE A 108 -29.34 0.51 2.56
N SER A 109 -28.51 0.11 1.60
CA SER A 109 -27.77 1.04 0.76
C SER A 109 -28.66 1.77 -0.27
N GLN A 110 -29.86 1.23 -0.52
CA GLN A 110 -30.85 1.80 -1.44
C GLN A 110 -31.83 2.77 -0.76
N ILE A 111 -31.76 2.95 0.57
CA ILE A 111 -32.62 3.90 1.28
C ILE A 111 -32.30 5.33 0.82
N THR A 112 -33.32 6.01 0.33
CA THR A 112 -33.18 7.37 -0.20
C THR A 112 -33.41 8.43 0.88
N SER A 113 -32.79 9.60 0.70
CA SER A 113 -33.02 10.78 1.53
C SER A 113 -34.51 11.14 1.59
N GLU A 114 -35.19 11.08 0.44
CA GLU A 114 -36.61 11.37 0.31
C GLU A 114 -37.52 10.44 1.12
N GLU A 115 -37.19 9.15 1.21
CA GLU A 115 -37.93 8.21 2.06
C GLU A 115 -37.77 8.51 3.54
N ILE A 116 -36.56 8.91 3.96
CA ILE A 116 -36.30 9.29 5.35
C ILE A 116 -36.96 10.63 5.68
N LYS A 117 -36.84 11.64 4.82
CA LYS A 117 -37.46 12.96 5.01
C LYS A 117 -38.98 12.84 5.18
N LYS A 118 -39.65 11.99 4.40
CA LYS A 118 -41.11 11.71 4.54
C LYS A 118 -41.50 11.10 5.89
N ALA A 119 -40.54 10.52 6.63
CA ALA A 119 -40.78 9.97 7.96
C ALA A 119 -40.54 11.00 9.09
N ILE A 120 -40.01 12.19 8.77
CA ILE A 120 -39.70 13.28 9.70
C ILE A 120 -40.73 14.40 9.47
N ASP A 121 -41.42 14.83 10.52
CA ASP A 121 -42.40 15.92 10.47
C ASP A 121 -41.72 17.29 10.49
N TYR A 122 -40.98 17.62 9.42
CA TYR A 122 -40.19 18.85 9.32
C TYR A 122 -40.18 19.39 7.88
N ASP A 123 -40.65 20.63 7.72
CA ASP A 123 -40.74 21.32 6.41
C ASP A 123 -39.49 22.13 6.04
N GLY A 124 -38.48 22.18 6.91
CA GLY A 124 -37.24 22.90 6.63
C GLY A 124 -36.25 22.11 5.76
N PHE A 125 -35.12 22.74 5.46
CA PHE A 125 -34.11 22.12 4.60
C PHE A 125 -33.40 20.94 5.28
N LEU A 126 -33.30 19.81 4.57
CA LEU A 126 -32.48 18.65 4.89
C LEU A 126 -31.68 18.23 3.64
N PRO A 127 -30.35 18.03 3.75
CA PRO A 127 -29.48 17.69 2.61
C PRO A 127 -29.77 16.29 2.03
N ASP A 128 -29.56 16.12 0.73
CA ASP A 128 -29.76 14.86 0.01
C ASP A 128 -28.51 13.99 -0.09
N TRP A 129 -28.66 12.70 -0.32
CA TRP A 129 -27.54 11.82 -0.71
C TRP A 129 -27.92 11.03 -1.96
N ASP A 130 -26.90 10.54 -2.65
CA ASP A 130 -27.06 9.70 -3.83
C ASP A 130 -27.18 8.21 -3.42
N ASN A 131 -27.77 7.40 -4.29
CA ASN A 131 -27.97 5.96 -4.07
C ASN A 131 -27.69 5.18 -5.35
N THR A 132 -26.40 4.98 -5.67
CA THR A 132 -26.01 4.15 -6.81
C THR A 132 -26.38 2.70 -6.50
N PRO A 133 -27.23 2.05 -7.32
CA PRO A 133 -27.62 0.66 -7.09
C PRO A 133 -26.49 -0.28 -7.50
N TYR A 134 -26.20 -1.25 -6.63
CA TYR A 134 -25.24 -2.32 -6.88
C TYR A 134 -25.86 -3.67 -6.53
N ASP A 135 -25.45 -4.73 -7.23
CA ASP A 135 -25.73 -6.11 -6.82
C ASP A 135 -24.63 -6.55 -5.86
N PHE A 136 -24.89 -6.46 -4.56
CA PHE A 136 -23.87 -6.71 -3.54
C PHE A 136 -23.36 -8.15 -3.59
N LYS A 137 -24.19 -9.10 -4.02
CA LYS A 137 -23.80 -10.50 -4.13
C LYS A 137 -22.86 -10.73 -5.30
N ALA A 138 -23.19 -10.20 -6.47
CA ALA A 138 -22.34 -10.30 -7.64
C ALA A 138 -20.99 -9.58 -7.42
N GLU A 139 -21.04 -8.39 -6.84
CA GLU A 139 -19.86 -7.58 -6.52
C GLU A 139 -18.97 -8.27 -5.48
N TYR A 140 -19.57 -8.75 -4.38
CA TYR A 140 -18.84 -9.48 -3.34
C TYR A 140 -18.26 -10.80 -3.87
N SER A 141 -19.02 -11.55 -4.68
CA SER A 141 -18.57 -12.79 -5.31
C SER A 141 -17.33 -12.55 -6.17
N THR A 142 -17.36 -11.51 -7.01
CA THR A 142 -16.21 -11.09 -7.80
C THR A 142 -15.01 -10.73 -6.91
N ARG A 143 -15.26 -10.03 -5.80
CA ARG A 143 -14.23 -9.62 -4.83
C ARG A 143 -13.57 -10.82 -4.15
N ILE A 144 -14.36 -11.75 -3.61
CA ILE A 144 -13.86 -12.91 -2.87
C ILE A 144 -13.16 -13.93 -3.77
N ASP A 145 -13.58 -14.06 -5.04
CA ASP A 145 -12.90 -14.92 -6.01
C ASP A 145 -11.54 -14.35 -6.47
N ASN A 146 -11.32 -13.04 -6.29
CA ASN A 146 -10.06 -12.36 -6.60
C ASN A 146 -9.36 -11.83 -5.33
N VAL A 147 -9.53 -12.53 -4.19
CA VAL A 147 -8.98 -12.13 -2.89
C VAL A 147 -7.44 -12.08 -2.89
N ASP A 148 -6.78 -12.82 -3.79
CA ASP A 148 -5.34 -12.80 -4.04
C ASP A 148 -4.83 -11.54 -4.74
N LYS A 149 -5.72 -10.77 -5.38
CA LYS A 149 -5.41 -9.47 -5.98
C LYS A 149 -5.85 -8.30 -5.10
N TYR A 150 -7.04 -8.44 -4.54
CA TYR A 150 -7.69 -7.36 -3.85
C TYR A 150 -7.43 -7.36 -2.34
N GLY A 151 -7.27 -8.54 -1.74
CA GLY A 151 -7.13 -8.68 -0.30
C GLY A 151 -8.40 -8.37 0.47
N TYR A 152 -8.24 -8.24 1.79
CA TYR A 152 -9.27 -7.90 2.76
C TYR A 152 -8.68 -7.00 3.84
N GLY A 153 -9.54 -6.37 4.65
CA GLY A 153 -9.12 -5.54 5.77
C GLY A 153 -8.22 -4.37 5.35
N THR A 154 -7.20 -4.08 6.17
CA THR A 154 -6.27 -2.99 5.88
C THR A 154 -5.51 -3.16 4.55
N TYR A 155 -5.34 -4.39 4.06
CA TYR A 155 -4.65 -4.69 2.81
C TYR A 155 -5.53 -4.53 1.57
N ALA A 156 -6.86 -4.50 1.72
CA ALA A 156 -7.77 -4.09 0.66
C ALA A 156 -7.71 -2.58 0.41
N LYS A 157 -7.50 -1.81 1.48
CA LYS A 157 -7.52 -0.35 1.46
C LYS A 157 -6.17 0.28 1.10
N TYR A 158 -5.07 -0.31 1.59
CA TYR A 158 -3.74 0.23 1.45
C TYR A 158 -2.79 -0.77 0.82
N TYR A 159 -1.77 -0.26 0.13
CA TYR A 159 -0.77 -1.09 -0.56
C TYR A 159 0.68 -0.84 -0.12
N MET A 160 0.93 0.24 0.63
CA MET A 160 2.21 0.51 1.27
C MET A 160 2.04 0.59 2.78
N PHE A 161 2.98 -0.01 3.50
CA PHE A 161 2.97 -0.12 4.95
C PHE A 161 4.36 0.15 5.51
N ILE A 162 4.40 0.50 6.79
CA ILE A 162 5.61 0.57 7.60
C ILE A 162 5.45 -0.33 8.81
N LEU A 163 6.57 -0.78 9.37
CA LEU A 163 6.56 -1.39 10.69
C LEU A 163 6.70 -0.32 11.78
N LYS A 164 5.77 -0.32 12.74
CA LYS A 164 5.82 0.56 13.92
C LYS A 164 5.48 -0.24 15.17
N ASP A 165 6.43 -0.28 16.12
CA ASP A 165 6.28 -1.01 17.39
C ASP A 165 5.85 -2.47 17.17
N GLY A 166 6.45 -3.16 16.20
CA GLY A 166 6.12 -4.54 15.81
C GLY A 166 4.82 -4.71 15.00
N ASN A 167 4.06 -3.65 14.77
CA ASN A 167 2.79 -3.70 14.04
C ASN A 167 2.91 -3.15 12.62
N ILE A 168 2.20 -3.77 11.68
CA ILE A 168 2.11 -3.32 10.28
C ILE A 168 1.08 -2.19 10.21
N VAL A 169 1.54 -0.99 9.86
CA VAL A 169 0.70 0.23 9.83
C VAL A 169 0.65 0.81 8.40
N PRO A 170 -0.52 1.18 7.88
CA PRO A 170 -0.64 1.68 6.52
C PRO A 170 -0.03 3.08 6.35
N VAL A 171 0.59 3.30 5.19
CA VAL A 171 1.00 4.62 4.71
C VAL A 171 -0.18 5.23 3.95
N LYS A 172 -0.79 6.28 4.52
CA LYS A 172 -2.00 6.92 3.95
C LYS A 172 -1.73 7.72 2.68
N HIS A 173 -0.53 8.27 2.54
CA HIS A 173 -0.12 9.09 1.40
C HIS A 173 1.22 8.58 0.86
N PRO A 174 1.22 7.45 0.14
CA PRO A 174 2.43 6.92 -0.47
C PRO A 174 2.93 7.84 -1.60
N ASP A 175 4.24 7.80 -1.86
CA ASP A 175 4.83 8.48 -3.01
C ASP A 175 4.34 7.85 -4.33
N GLU A 176 3.89 8.67 -5.27
CA GLU A 176 3.30 8.25 -6.55
C GLU A 176 4.34 8.01 -7.66
N VAL A 177 5.61 7.74 -7.30
CA VAL A 177 6.67 7.45 -8.28
C VAL A 177 6.21 6.38 -9.27
N LYS A 178 6.37 6.65 -10.57
CA LYS A 178 6.05 5.72 -11.65
C LYS A 178 7.30 5.09 -12.24
N LEU A 179 7.16 3.87 -12.76
CA LEU A 179 8.25 3.18 -13.46
C LEU A 179 8.73 3.92 -14.72
N SER A 180 7.86 4.74 -15.32
CA SER A 180 8.19 5.62 -16.44
C SER A 180 9.13 6.76 -16.08
N GLN A 181 9.23 7.13 -14.79
CA GLN A 181 10.13 8.19 -14.31
C GLN A 181 11.57 7.69 -14.10
N LEU A 182 11.81 6.38 -14.20
CA LEU A 182 13.12 5.74 -14.04
C LEU A 182 13.83 5.56 -15.38
N ILE A 183 14.07 6.69 -16.06
CA ILE A 183 14.70 6.73 -17.39
C ILE A 183 16.17 6.29 -17.29
N GLY A 184 16.68 5.51 -18.25
CA GLY A 184 18.09 5.11 -18.32
C GLY A 184 18.48 3.91 -17.44
N TYR A 185 17.53 3.29 -16.75
CA TYR A 185 17.74 2.08 -15.93
C TYR A 185 16.87 0.90 -16.41
N GLU A 186 16.68 0.76 -17.72
CA GLU A 186 15.73 -0.17 -18.33
C GLU A 186 16.05 -1.63 -18.01
N THR A 187 17.33 -2.01 -18.01
CA THR A 187 17.76 -3.37 -17.68
C THR A 187 17.51 -3.69 -16.20
N GLN A 188 17.90 -2.79 -15.29
CA GLN A 188 17.66 -2.93 -13.86
C GLN A 188 16.17 -3.01 -13.57
N ARG A 189 15.37 -2.13 -14.18
CA ARG A 189 13.92 -2.11 -14.09
C ARG A 189 13.32 -3.43 -14.56
N LYS A 190 13.75 -3.94 -15.72
CA LYS A 190 13.28 -5.21 -16.27
C LYS A 190 13.54 -6.37 -15.30
N MET A 191 14.73 -6.45 -14.71
CA MET A 191 15.06 -7.49 -13.73
C MET A 191 14.16 -7.44 -12.49
N ILE A 192 13.86 -6.25 -11.97
CA ILE A 192 12.95 -6.08 -10.83
C ILE A 192 11.52 -6.47 -11.22
N ILE A 193 11.05 -6.05 -12.40
CA ILE A 193 9.73 -6.39 -12.93
C ILE A 193 9.59 -7.91 -13.08
N ASP A 194 10.53 -8.55 -13.77
CA ASP A 194 10.47 -9.98 -14.07
C ASP A 194 10.44 -10.80 -12.77
N ASN A 195 11.22 -10.42 -11.75
CA ASN A 195 11.20 -11.05 -10.43
C ASN A 195 9.88 -10.81 -9.67
N THR A 196 9.34 -9.60 -9.75
CA THR A 196 8.06 -9.25 -9.08
C THR A 196 6.88 -9.96 -9.74
N LEU A 197 6.87 -10.07 -11.07
CA LEU A 197 5.89 -10.86 -11.79
C LEU A 197 5.99 -12.35 -11.47
N ALA A 198 7.20 -12.86 -11.21
CA ALA A 198 7.35 -14.24 -10.71
C ALA A 198 6.66 -14.42 -9.36
N LEU A 199 6.89 -13.49 -8.41
CA LEU A 199 6.24 -13.49 -7.08
C LEU A 199 4.70 -13.45 -7.19
N LEU A 200 4.17 -12.52 -8.00
CA LEU A 200 2.74 -12.36 -8.26
C LEU A 200 2.10 -13.63 -8.81
N ARG A 201 2.81 -14.35 -9.68
CA ARG A 201 2.35 -15.61 -10.28
C ARG A 201 2.58 -16.84 -9.39
N GLY A 202 3.01 -16.66 -8.14
CA GLY A 202 3.36 -17.75 -7.23
C GLY A 202 4.55 -18.60 -7.71
N LYS A 203 5.36 -18.07 -8.62
CA LYS A 203 6.61 -18.72 -9.07
C LYS A 203 7.73 -18.37 -8.09
N PRO A 204 8.82 -19.16 -8.05
CA PRO A 204 9.99 -18.82 -7.24
C PRO A 204 10.53 -17.43 -7.60
N ALA A 205 10.44 -16.49 -6.65
CA ALA A 205 11.04 -15.17 -6.73
C ALA A 205 12.29 -15.12 -5.87
N SER A 206 13.29 -14.36 -6.32
CA SER A 206 14.53 -14.16 -5.59
C SER A 206 14.39 -12.99 -4.61
N ASN A 207 15.08 -13.10 -3.46
CA ASN A 207 15.40 -11.93 -2.66
C ASN A 207 16.37 -11.05 -3.46
N VAL A 208 16.12 -9.74 -3.46
CA VAL A 208 16.81 -8.77 -4.33
C VAL A 208 17.67 -7.83 -3.50
N LEU A 209 18.93 -7.65 -3.91
CA LEU A 209 19.81 -6.62 -3.41
C LEU A 209 20.08 -5.58 -4.50
N LEU A 210 19.61 -4.36 -4.29
CA LEU A 210 19.84 -3.21 -5.15
C LEU A 210 21.06 -2.44 -4.62
N THR A 211 22.15 -2.42 -5.38
CA THR A 211 23.41 -1.78 -4.98
C THR A 211 23.71 -0.59 -5.88
N GLY A 212 24.34 0.46 -5.35
CA GLY A 212 24.71 1.61 -6.17
C GLY A 212 24.85 2.90 -5.38
N ASP A 213 25.33 3.96 -6.03
CA ASP A 213 25.51 5.25 -5.38
C ASP A 213 24.17 5.88 -4.93
N ALA A 214 24.25 6.82 -3.99
CA ALA A 214 23.08 7.59 -3.58
C ALA A 214 22.50 8.39 -4.76
N GLY A 215 21.16 8.46 -4.84
CA GLY A 215 20.46 9.25 -5.86
C GLY A 215 20.32 8.59 -7.24
N THR A 216 20.68 7.31 -7.40
CA THR A 216 20.51 6.54 -8.65
C THR A 216 19.11 5.90 -8.81
N GLY A 217 18.21 6.06 -7.82
CA GLY A 217 16.82 5.60 -7.94
C GLY A 217 16.52 4.18 -7.41
N LYS A 218 17.40 3.57 -6.61
CA LYS A 218 17.20 2.22 -6.02
C LYS A 218 15.87 2.10 -5.27
N SER A 219 15.66 2.93 -4.24
CA SER A 219 14.45 2.89 -3.40
C SER A 219 13.21 3.30 -4.19
N SER A 220 13.34 4.33 -5.03
CA SER A 220 12.29 4.77 -5.96
C SER A 220 11.86 3.65 -6.91
N SER A 221 12.77 2.78 -7.35
CA SER A 221 12.45 1.64 -8.22
C SER A 221 11.54 0.64 -7.53
N VAL A 222 11.81 0.32 -6.26
CA VAL A 222 10.97 -0.63 -5.51
C VAL A 222 9.61 -0.01 -5.20
N LYS A 223 9.56 1.27 -4.82
CA LYS A 223 8.28 1.99 -4.57
C LYS A 223 7.43 2.11 -5.84
N ALA A 224 8.06 2.37 -6.99
CA ALA A 224 7.38 2.42 -8.27
C ALA A 224 6.77 1.07 -8.70
N ILE A 225 7.46 -0.05 -8.39
CA ILE A 225 6.93 -1.40 -8.62
C ILE A 225 5.67 -1.66 -7.77
N ALA A 226 5.69 -1.23 -6.51
CA ALA A 226 4.52 -1.33 -5.65
C ALA A 226 3.33 -0.51 -6.18
N ASN A 227 3.58 0.68 -6.73
CA ASN A 227 2.55 1.50 -7.37
C ASN A 227 1.96 0.81 -8.62
N GLU A 228 2.81 0.26 -9.49
CA GLU A 228 2.40 -0.38 -10.75
C GLU A 228 1.52 -1.61 -10.50
N TYR A 229 1.91 -2.47 -9.55
CA TYR A 229 1.29 -3.78 -9.37
C TYR A 229 0.36 -3.87 -8.14
N ARG A 230 -0.03 -2.74 -7.54
CA ARG A 230 -0.97 -2.73 -6.39
C ARG A 230 -2.30 -3.42 -6.71
N ASN A 231 -2.79 -3.29 -7.94
CA ASN A 231 -4.05 -3.89 -8.40
C ASN A 231 -3.91 -5.38 -8.76
N GLU A 232 -2.69 -5.92 -8.80
CA GLU A 232 -2.40 -7.34 -9.02
C GLU A 232 -2.07 -8.07 -7.71
N GLY A 233 -2.37 -7.47 -6.55
CA GLY A 233 -2.15 -8.10 -5.25
C GLY A 233 -0.80 -7.85 -4.60
N LEU A 234 0.01 -6.93 -5.14
CA LEU A 234 1.29 -6.57 -4.52
C LEU A 234 1.11 -5.58 -3.37
N ARG A 235 1.77 -5.86 -2.26
CA ARG A 235 1.89 -4.98 -1.09
C ARG A 235 3.36 -4.82 -0.73
N ILE A 236 3.73 -3.65 -0.22
CA ILE A 236 5.10 -3.37 0.24
C ILE A 236 5.07 -2.98 1.71
N ILE A 237 5.98 -3.55 2.50
CA ILE A 237 6.17 -3.22 3.91
C ILE A 237 7.61 -2.72 4.06
N GLU A 238 7.76 -1.44 4.38
CA GLU A 238 9.05 -0.83 4.64
C GLU A 238 9.49 -1.15 6.07
N ILE A 239 10.69 -1.72 6.18
CA ILE A 239 11.30 -2.19 7.42
C ILE A 239 12.62 -1.44 7.60
N ARG A 240 12.80 -0.80 8.75
CA ARG A 240 14.05 -0.11 9.07
C ARG A 240 15.10 -1.08 9.60
N LYS A 241 16.37 -0.66 9.57
CA LYS A 241 17.52 -1.45 10.05
C LYS A 241 17.37 -1.91 11.52
N ASP A 242 16.82 -1.06 12.39
CA ASP A 242 16.57 -1.38 13.80
C ASP A 242 15.49 -2.44 14.02
N GLN A 243 14.73 -2.77 12.96
CA GLN A 243 13.54 -3.64 13.00
C GLN A 243 13.76 -5.00 12.33
N LEU A 244 14.99 -5.32 11.92
CA LEU A 244 15.26 -6.58 11.20
C LEU A 244 14.94 -7.83 12.03
N ARG A 245 14.97 -7.72 13.37
CA ARG A 245 14.59 -8.81 14.28
C ARG A 245 13.10 -9.13 14.27
N ASP A 246 12.26 -8.20 13.82
CA ASP A 246 10.80 -8.38 13.75
C ASP A 246 10.36 -9.09 12.46
N ILE A 247 11.25 -9.21 11.47
CA ILE A 247 10.93 -9.84 10.18
C ILE A 247 10.32 -11.24 10.32
N PRO A 248 10.82 -12.16 11.19
CA PRO A 248 10.21 -13.48 11.35
C PRO A 248 8.74 -13.40 11.77
N ALA A 249 8.42 -12.55 12.76
CA ALA A 249 7.04 -12.37 13.21
C ALA A 249 6.15 -11.77 12.11
N VAL A 250 6.69 -10.85 11.31
CA VAL A 250 6.00 -10.29 10.13
C VAL A 250 5.74 -11.37 9.07
N ILE A 251 6.73 -12.21 8.77
CA ILE A 251 6.60 -13.32 7.82
C ILE A 251 5.51 -14.29 8.29
N ASP A 252 5.53 -14.68 9.56
CA ASP A 252 4.56 -15.62 10.12
C ASP A 252 3.13 -15.08 10.02
N ASN A 253 2.92 -13.79 10.35
CA ASN A 253 1.63 -13.11 10.22
C ASN A 253 1.10 -13.10 8.77
N LEU A 254 1.99 -12.88 7.79
CA LEU A 254 1.63 -12.71 6.38
C LEU A 254 1.61 -14.03 5.59
N SER A 255 2.22 -15.09 6.11
CA SER A 255 2.43 -16.36 5.40
C SER A 255 1.14 -17.01 4.88
N THR A 256 0.01 -16.77 5.56
CA THR A 256 -1.31 -17.30 5.19
C THR A 256 -2.18 -16.31 4.41
N ASN A 257 -1.68 -15.10 4.16
CA ASN A 257 -2.39 -14.10 3.39
C ASN A 257 -2.28 -14.38 1.88
N PRO A 258 -3.37 -14.30 1.11
CA PRO A 258 -3.34 -14.63 -0.32
C PRO A 258 -2.55 -13.62 -1.18
N LEU A 259 -2.46 -12.37 -0.72
CA LEU A 259 -1.68 -11.30 -1.36
C LEU A 259 -0.18 -11.59 -1.37
N LYS A 260 0.57 -10.83 -2.16
CA LYS A 260 2.03 -10.91 -2.24
C LYS A 260 2.68 -9.70 -1.59
N PHE A 261 3.75 -9.94 -0.86
CA PHE A 261 4.44 -8.92 -0.07
C PHE A 261 5.90 -8.78 -0.47
N ILE A 262 6.34 -7.54 -0.64
CA ILE A 262 7.77 -7.19 -0.65
C ILE A 262 8.10 -6.58 0.70
N LEU A 263 8.99 -7.24 1.45
CA LEU A 263 9.61 -6.63 2.63
C LEU A 263 10.78 -5.78 2.14
N PHE A 264 10.61 -4.47 2.23
CA PHE A 264 11.55 -3.50 1.69
C PHE A 264 12.43 -2.92 2.80
N ILE A 265 13.74 -3.16 2.70
CA ILE A 265 14.74 -2.62 3.63
C ILE A 265 15.51 -1.53 2.90
N ASP A 266 15.30 -0.28 3.29
CA ASP A 266 16.00 0.84 2.67
C ASP A 266 17.34 1.13 3.34
N ASP A 267 18.32 1.53 2.52
CA ASP A 267 19.67 1.91 2.88
C ASP A 267 20.33 0.99 3.92
N LEU A 268 20.39 -0.28 3.57
CA LEU A 268 21.04 -1.29 4.38
C LEU A 268 22.52 -0.96 4.49
N CYS A 269 22.89 -0.48 5.68
CA CYS A 269 24.22 -0.05 6.04
C CYS A 269 24.88 -1.10 6.92
N PHE A 270 26.11 -1.41 6.58
CA PHE A 270 26.83 -2.60 6.98
C PHE A 270 27.96 -2.21 7.94
N GLU A 271 27.66 -2.19 9.24
CA GLU A 271 28.63 -1.91 10.30
C GLU A 271 28.86 -3.19 11.11
N SER A 272 30.07 -3.35 11.67
CA SER A 272 30.46 -4.49 12.52
C SER A 272 29.57 -4.60 13.77
N ASP A 273 29.32 -5.83 14.23
CA ASP A 273 28.63 -6.16 15.49
C ASP A 273 27.14 -5.80 15.61
N ASP A 274 26.40 -5.84 14.50
CA ASP A 274 24.94 -5.72 14.56
C ASP A 274 24.28 -7.12 14.62
N ASP A 275 23.78 -7.51 15.79
CA ASP A 275 22.87 -8.66 15.99
C ASP A 275 21.74 -8.71 14.93
N ASN A 276 21.29 -7.55 14.43
CA ASN A 276 20.26 -7.45 13.39
C ASN A 276 20.70 -8.10 12.07
N PHE A 277 22.01 -8.15 11.81
CA PHE A 277 22.59 -8.79 10.63
C PHE A 277 22.51 -10.31 10.70
N GLY A 278 22.75 -10.88 11.89
CA GLY A 278 22.59 -12.32 12.14
C GLY A 278 21.16 -12.79 11.86
N ALA A 279 20.17 -12.00 12.29
CA ALA A 279 18.76 -12.27 12.01
C ALA A 279 18.47 -12.28 10.49
N LEU A 280 18.91 -11.25 9.75
CA LEU A 280 18.70 -11.19 8.31
C LEU A 280 19.43 -12.33 7.57
N LYS A 281 20.67 -12.67 7.97
CA LYS A 281 21.40 -13.84 7.45
C LYS A 281 20.57 -15.11 7.56
N ALA A 282 20.03 -15.37 8.74
CA ALA A 282 19.28 -16.57 9.07
C ALA A 282 17.99 -16.68 8.25
N ILE A 283 17.32 -15.55 8.04
CA ILE A 283 16.12 -15.45 7.19
C ILE A 283 16.46 -15.76 5.72
N LEU A 284 17.53 -15.17 5.18
CA LEU A 284 17.94 -15.41 3.79
C LEU A 284 18.42 -16.85 3.55
N GLU A 285 19.00 -17.52 4.56
CA GLU A 285 19.35 -18.94 4.54
C GLU A 285 18.12 -19.88 4.61
N GLY A 286 16.94 -19.37 4.96
CA GLY A 286 15.72 -20.15 5.12
C GLY A 286 15.69 -20.99 6.41
N SER A 287 16.46 -20.59 7.43
CA SER A 287 16.58 -21.33 8.69
C SER A 287 15.45 -21.08 9.70
N VAL A 288 14.75 -19.94 9.60
CA VAL A 288 13.75 -19.51 10.60
C VAL A 288 12.30 -19.63 10.10
N SER A 289 12.05 -19.42 8.80
CA SER A 289 10.73 -19.58 8.20
C SER A 289 10.91 -20.25 6.84
N ALA A 290 10.27 -21.39 6.62
CA ALA A 290 10.23 -22.05 5.32
C ALA A 290 9.86 -21.01 4.24
N ARG A 291 10.60 -20.93 3.14
CA ARG A 291 10.40 -19.93 2.06
C ARG A 291 8.92 -19.78 1.73
N THR A 292 8.29 -18.73 2.26
CA THR A 292 6.89 -18.41 2.01
C THR A 292 6.76 -17.95 0.57
N GLN A 293 5.92 -18.61 -0.22
CA GLN A 293 5.79 -18.33 -1.66
C GLN A 293 5.20 -16.96 -1.95
N ASN A 294 4.66 -16.27 -0.94
CA ASN A 294 4.02 -14.96 -1.07
C ASN A 294 4.88 -13.79 -0.59
N ILE A 295 6.13 -14.00 -0.16
CA ILE A 295 7.00 -12.92 0.35
C ILE A 295 8.36 -12.92 -0.35
N ALA A 296 8.84 -11.73 -0.71
CA ALA A 296 10.23 -11.51 -1.15
C ALA A 296 10.88 -10.35 -0.39
N ILE A 297 12.18 -10.44 -0.11
CA ILE A 297 12.95 -9.39 0.57
C ILE A 297 13.71 -8.57 -0.45
N TYR A 298 13.46 -7.27 -0.50
CA TYR A 298 14.18 -6.32 -1.36
C TYR A 298 14.95 -5.37 -0.46
N ALA A 299 16.27 -5.35 -0.59
CA ALA A 299 17.13 -4.44 0.16
C ALA A 299 17.85 -3.48 -0.78
N THR A 300 18.01 -2.22 -0.38
CA THR A 300 18.95 -1.30 -1.05
C THR A 300 20.23 -1.16 -0.22
N SER A 301 21.37 -0.98 -0.87
CA SER A 301 22.65 -0.70 -0.20
C SER A 301 23.45 0.28 -1.04
N ASN A 302 24.20 1.18 -0.39
CA ASN A 302 25.18 1.98 -1.08
C ASN A 302 26.41 1.13 -1.46
N ARG A 303 27.03 1.40 -2.62
CA ARG A 303 28.22 0.67 -3.07
C ARG A 303 29.42 0.90 -2.15
N ARG A 304 29.49 2.08 -1.53
CA ARG A 304 30.53 2.42 -0.53
C ARG A 304 30.50 1.49 0.67
N HIS A 305 29.30 1.12 1.14
CA HIS A 305 29.11 0.23 2.30
C HIS A 305 29.36 -1.26 1.99
N LEU A 306 29.45 -1.64 0.70
CA LEU A 306 29.73 -3.03 0.29
C LEU A 306 31.21 -3.33 0.02
N VAL A 307 32.00 -2.31 -0.37
CA VAL A 307 33.34 -2.53 -0.96
C VAL A 307 34.45 -1.69 -0.32
N LYS A 308 34.13 -0.57 0.35
CA LYS A 308 35.17 0.33 0.88
C LYS A 308 34.70 1.07 2.12
N GLU A 309 35.07 0.56 3.29
CA GLU A 309 35.73 1.45 4.23
C GLU A 309 37.15 1.66 3.72
N ASN A 310 37.54 2.91 3.53
CA ASN A 310 38.76 3.26 2.85
C ASN A 310 40.00 2.86 3.66
N PHE A 311 41.00 2.39 2.92
CA PHE A 311 42.42 2.18 3.22
C PHE A 311 43.18 3.39 3.84
N SER A 312 42.52 4.39 4.43
CA SER A 312 43.16 5.64 4.88
C SER A 312 43.24 5.86 6.38
N ASP A 313 42.54 5.10 7.22
CA ASP A 313 42.73 5.19 8.67
C ASP A 313 43.68 4.08 9.13
N ARG A 314 44.97 4.43 9.02
CA ARG A 314 46.11 3.63 9.44
C ARG A 314 46.13 3.48 10.97
N ASP A 315 46.55 2.29 11.36
CA ASP A 315 47.05 1.87 12.69
C ASP A 315 45.99 1.48 13.73
N GLY A 316 45.51 0.22 13.65
CA GLY A 316 44.99 -0.42 14.87
C GLY A 316 44.20 -1.73 14.75
N ASP A 317 43.41 -1.96 13.69
CA ASP A 317 42.28 -2.92 13.80
C ASP A 317 41.97 -3.76 12.54
N ASP A 318 43.00 -4.34 11.92
CA ASP A 318 42.87 -5.04 10.63
C ASP A 318 42.14 -6.41 10.68
N MET A 319 42.06 -7.04 11.86
CA MET A 319 41.43 -8.37 11.99
C MET A 319 39.90 -8.26 11.99
N HIS A 320 39.34 -7.36 12.79
CA HIS A 320 37.88 -7.13 12.86
C HIS A 320 37.31 -6.55 11.55
N ARG A 321 38.10 -5.75 10.82
CA ARG A 321 37.70 -5.22 9.50
C ARG A 321 37.55 -6.29 8.43
N ASN A 322 38.49 -7.24 8.36
CA ASN A 322 38.41 -8.34 7.40
C ASN A 322 37.21 -9.26 7.68
N ASP A 323 36.94 -9.54 8.96
CA ASP A 323 35.77 -10.33 9.37
C ASP A 323 34.47 -9.62 8.99
N THR A 324 34.40 -8.31 9.17
CA THR A 324 33.25 -7.49 8.75
C THR A 324 33.06 -7.60 7.24
N VAL A 325 34.08 -7.30 6.43
CA VAL A 325 33.99 -7.40 4.96
C VAL A 325 33.58 -8.79 4.50
N GLN A 326 34.11 -9.86 5.11
CA GLN A 326 33.72 -11.24 4.77
C GLN A 326 32.25 -11.54 5.15
N GLN A 327 31.78 -11.09 6.30
CA GLN A 327 30.37 -11.21 6.68
C GLN A 327 29.46 -10.51 5.66
N LEU A 328 29.84 -9.32 5.21
CA LEU A 328 29.08 -8.52 4.23
C LEU A 328 29.00 -9.18 2.86
N ILE A 329 30.12 -9.70 2.37
CA ILE A 329 30.16 -10.48 1.13
C ILE A 329 29.24 -11.70 1.28
N SER A 330 29.36 -12.44 2.39
CA SER A 330 28.57 -13.64 2.70
C SER A 330 27.07 -13.36 2.74
N LEU A 331 26.62 -12.20 3.26
CA LEU A 331 25.20 -11.83 3.20
C LEU A 331 24.80 -11.46 1.78
N SER A 332 25.60 -10.66 1.08
CA SER A 332 25.25 -10.23 -0.29
C SER A 332 25.04 -11.44 -1.20
N GLU A 333 25.84 -12.50 -1.05
CA GLU A 333 25.76 -13.76 -1.80
C GLU A 333 24.47 -14.55 -1.58
N ARG A 334 23.75 -14.29 -0.49
CA ARG A 334 22.46 -14.96 -0.19
C ARG A 334 21.28 -14.32 -0.93
N PHE A 335 21.45 -13.12 -1.46
CA PHE A 335 20.46 -12.52 -2.35
C PHE A 335 20.55 -13.20 -3.72
N GLY A 336 19.45 -13.85 -4.12
CA GLY A 336 19.37 -14.57 -5.39
C GLY A 336 19.44 -13.66 -6.62
N LEU A 337 19.16 -12.36 -6.45
CA LEU A 337 19.25 -11.37 -7.52
C LEU A 337 19.99 -10.11 -7.02
N LYS A 338 21.12 -9.79 -7.65
CA LYS A 338 21.88 -8.56 -7.36
C LYS A 338 21.76 -7.61 -8.54
N ILE A 339 21.31 -6.39 -8.28
CA ILE A 339 21.08 -5.37 -9.31
C ILE A 339 21.96 -4.17 -9.01
N SER A 340 22.77 -3.75 -9.99
CA SER A 340 23.70 -2.63 -9.83
C SER A 340 23.19 -1.38 -10.54
N PHE A 341 23.07 -0.30 -9.78
CA PHE A 341 22.71 1.04 -10.23
C PHE A 341 23.96 1.93 -10.24
N SER A 342 24.51 2.17 -11.42
CA SER A 342 25.60 3.12 -11.63
C SER A 342 25.10 4.55 -11.72
N LYS A 343 25.97 5.53 -11.39
CA LYS A 343 25.71 6.92 -11.78
C LYS A 343 25.65 7.00 -13.31
N PRO A 344 24.69 7.76 -13.86
CA PRO A 344 24.58 7.91 -15.30
C PRO A 344 25.80 8.66 -15.85
N LEU A 345 26.26 8.24 -17.02
CA LEU A 345 27.20 9.02 -17.82
C LEU A 345 26.53 10.32 -18.31
N LYS A 346 27.30 11.24 -18.91
CA LYS A 346 26.77 12.53 -19.37
C LYS A 346 25.54 12.34 -20.27
N ASP A 347 25.67 11.50 -21.30
CA ASP A 347 24.59 11.32 -22.27
C ASP A 347 23.35 10.66 -21.64
N GLU A 348 23.55 9.70 -20.74
CA GLU A 348 22.45 9.08 -19.98
C GLU A 348 21.76 10.08 -19.05
N TYR A 349 22.53 10.93 -18.38
CA TYR A 349 22.00 11.99 -17.53
C TYR A 349 21.16 12.99 -18.33
N LEU A 350 21.65 13.41 -19.50
CA LEU A 350 20.90 14.31 -20.39
C LEU A 350 19.63 13.66 -20.92
N LYS A 351 19.65 12.36 -21.23
CA LYS A 351 18.44 11.60 -21.58
C LYS A 351 17.41 11.58 -20.45
N ILE A 352 17.86 11.40 -19.21
CA ILE A 352 16.98 11.45 -18.03
C ILE A 352 16.35 12.85 -17.92
N VAL A 353 17.15 13.91 -18.06
CA VAL A 353 16.67 15.30 -18.00
C VAL A 353 15.65 15.57 -19.11
N ALA A 354 15.94 15.19 -20.36
CA ALA A 354 15.04 15.37 -21.50
C ALA A 354 13.68 14.71 -21.25
N GLY A 355 13.68 13.43 -20.86
CA GLY A 355 12.43 12.71 -20.66
C GLY A 355 11.65 13.18 -19.42
N LEU A 356 12.33 13.64 -18.37
CA LEU A 356 11.64 14.30 -17.25
C LEU A 356 11.04 15.65 -17.65
N ALA A 357 11.72 16.44 -18.47
CA ALA A 357 11.20 17.71 -18.99
C ALA A 357 9.94 17.48 -19.85
N GLU A 358 9.98 16.50 -20.75
CA GLU A 358 8.85 16.09 -21.59
C GLU A 358 7.65 15.63 -20.73
N GLN A 359 7.89 14.79 -19.73
CA GLN A 359 6.83 14.31 -18.82
C GLN A 359 6.15 15.44 -18.03
N ASN A 360 6.86 16.54 -17.78
CA ASN A 360 6.33 17.71 -17.08
C ASN A 360 5.87 18.83 -18.02
N GLY A 361 5.84 18.58 -19.33
CA GLY A 361 5.36 19.55 -20.33
C GLY A 361 6.24 20.79 -20.48
N LEU A 362 7.52 20.72 -20.10
CA LEU A 362 8.44 21.86 -20.22
C LEU A 362 8.87 22.03 -21.68
N SER A 363 8.52 23.17 -22.29
CA SER A 363 8.93 23.51 -23.65
C SER A 363 10.17 24.41 -23.63
N ILE A 364 11.34 23.79 -23.51
CA ILE A 364 12.64 24.48 -23.46
C ILE A 364 13.52 23.91 -24.59
N PRO A 365 14.27 24.73 -25.34
CA PRO A 365 15.23 24.22 -26.31
C PRO A 365 16.24 23.26 -25.66
N GLU A 366 16.45 22.09 -26.27
CA GLU A 366 17.28 21.02 -25.70
C GLU A 366 18.70 21.50 -25.36
N GLU A 367 19.32 22.32 -26.21
CA GLU A 367 20.65 22.88 -25.93
C GLU A 367 20.70 23.66 -24.61
N LYS A 368 19.69 24.51 -24.37
CA LYS A 368 19.60 25.31 -23.14
C LYS A 368 19.34 24.39 -21.94
N LEU A 369 18.39 23.46 -22.09
CA LEU A 369 18.04 22.49 -21.07
C LEU A 369 19.27 21.67 -20.62
N PHE A 370 20.05 21.16 -21.57
CA PHE A 370 21.22 20.32 -21.29
C PHE A 370 22.37 21.11 -20.67
N ALA A 371 22.61 22.34 -21.14
CA ALA A 371 23.64 23.20 -20.57
C ALA A 371 23.35 23.54 -19.11
N GLU A 372 22.12 23.98 -18.80
CA GLU A 372 21.71 24.32 -17.43
C GLU A 372 21.67 23.10 -16.52
N ALA A 373 21.20 21.95 -17.02
CA ALA A 373 21.16 20.71 -16.27
C ALA A 373 22.57 20.19 -15.91
N GLU A 374 23.55 20.35 -16.81
CA GLU A 374 24.93 19.96 -16.54
C GLU A 374 25.56 20.88 -15.49
N GLN A 375 25.35 22.19 -15.60
CA GLN A 375 25.81 23.14 -14.58
C GLN A 375 25.21 22.83 -13.21
N PHE A 376 23.92 22.51 -13.16
CA PHE A 376 23.25 22.11 -11.92
C PHE A 376 23.85 20.82 -11.32
N ALA A 377 24.11 19.81 -12.15
CA ALA A 377 24.70 18.55 -11.70
C ALA A 377 26.12 18.74 -11.13
N LEU A 378 26.93 19.60 -11.76
CA LEU A 378 28.28 19.92 -11.30
C LEU A 378 28.27 20.69 -9.98
N ALA A 379 27.30 21.60 -9.79
CA ALA A 379 27.20 22.40 -8.57
C ALA A 379 26.76 21.61 -7.32
N LYS A 380 26.01 20.51 -7.48
CA LYS A 380 25.57 19.68 -6.35
C LYS A 380 26.55 18.57 -5.99
N SER A 381 26.42 17.40 -6.62
CA SER A 381 27.15 16.19 -6.20
C SER A 381 27.37 15.21 -7.38
N GLY A 382 27.34 15.75 -8.60
CA GLY A 382 27.48 15.02 -9.84
C GLY A 382 26.15 14.51 -10.41
N ARG A 383 26.28 13.83 -11.56
CA ARG A 383 25.16 13.32 -12.36
C ARG A 383 24.44 12.19 -11.62
N SER A 384 23.15 12.36 -11.38
CA SER A 384 22.28 11.35 -10.78
C SER A 384 20.82 11.60 -11.17
N ALA A 385 19.97 10.58 -11.11
CA ALA A 385 18.53 10.72 -11.35
C ALA A 385 17.89 11.72 -10.37
N ARG A 386 18.33 11.72 -9.10
CA ARG A 386 17.91 12.71 -8.10
C ARG A 386 18.28 14.14 -8.50
N ALA A 387 19.49 14.35 -9.01
CA ALA A 387 19.93 15.68 -9.47
C ALA A 387 19.10 16.15 -10.67
N ALA A 388 18.80 15.26 -11.63
CA ALA A 388 17.94 15.57 -12.77
C ALA A 388 16.54 15.98 -12.32
N LYS A 389 15.91 15.21 -11.42
CA LYS A 389 14.58 15.55 -10.88
C LYS A 389 14.58 16.91 -10.17
N GLN A 390 15.54 17.15 -9.29
CA GLN A 390 15.65 18.43 -8.58
C GLN A 390 15.89 19.63 -9.52
N PHE A 391 16.59 19.41 -10.63
CA PHE A 391 16.75 20.44 -11.67
C PHE A 391 15.41 20.73 -12.36
N ILE A 392 14.66 19.70 -12.75
CA ILE A 392 13.34 19.87 -13.38
C ILE A 392 12.35 20.53 -12.41
N ASP A 393 12.31 20.11 -11.15
CA ASP A 393 11.47 20.72 -10.11
C ASP A 393 11.78 22.21 -9.95
N LYS A 394 13.07 22.58 -9.98
CA LYS A 394 13.51 23.98 -9.97
C LYS A 394 13.00 24.74 -11.20
N MET A 395 13.13 24.16 -12.39
CA MET A 395 12.67 24.80 -13.63
C MET A 395 11.15 24.99 -13.66
N ILE A 396 10.37 24.05 -13.09
CA ILE A 396 8.92 24.20 -12.95
C ILE A 396 8.59 25.36 -12.02
N ALA A 397 9.27 25.45 -10.88
CA ALA A 397 9.06 26.52 -9.91
C ALA A 397 9.44 27.91 -10.44
N GLU A 398 10.39 28.01 -11.37
CA GLU A 398 10.78 29.29 -12.00
C GLU A 398 9.85 29.70 -13.16
N ASN A 399 9.07 28.76 -13.72
CA ASN A 399 8.13 29.00 -14.83
C ASN A 399 6.66 29.11 -14.37
N THR A 400 6.39 28.99 -13.06
CA THR A 400 5.08 29.18 -12.42
C THR A 400 5.08 30.52 -11.68
#